data_AF-A0A1H2CLV6-F1
#
_entry.id   AF-A0A1H2CLV6-F1
#
_cell.length_a   1.000
_cell.length_b   1.000
_cell.length_c   1.000
_cell.angle_alpha   90.00
_cell.angle_beta   90.00
_cell.angle_gamma   90.00
#
_symmetry.space_group_name_H-M   'P 1'
#
loop_
_entity.id
_entity.type
_entity.pdbx_description
1 polymer ?
#
loop_
_entity_poly.entity_id
_entity_poly.type
_entity_poly.pdbx_seq_one_letter_code
_entity_poly.pdbx_strand_id
1 'polypeptide(L)'
;MAATSSPIKVDVGTDQLISHAAHFLGKAKKDLVDAAVREYIEAHRAEINDGIKAALSRLDGSSASAVSLLTDVPVDQLDEYGGMPKAG
;
A
#
# COMPACT_ATOMS: atom_id res chain seq x y z
N MET A 1 12.31 14.78 16.73
CA MET A 1 11.18 13.82 16.76
C MET A 1 11.77 12.43 16.77
N ALA A 2 11.69 11.70 17.87
CA ALA A 2 12.18 10.31 17.90
C ALA A 2 11.30 9.50 16.95
N ALA A 3 11.89 8.91 15.92
CA ALA A 3 11.17 8.00 15.04
C ALA A 3 10.67 6.83 15.90
N THR A 4 9.36 6.76 16.11
CA THR A 4 8.72 5.66 16.85
C THR A 4 8.83 4.40 16.00
N SER A 5 9.73 3.50 16.35
CA SER A 5 9.86 2.21 15.68
C SER A 5 8.78 1.25 16.20
N SER A 6 7.95 0.74 15.31
CA SER A 6 7.01 -0.35 15.61
C SER A 6 7.68 -1.70 15.40
N PRO A 7 7.65 -2.64 16.36
CA PRO A 7 8.21 -3.98 16.16
C PRO A 7 7.43 -4.75 15.09
N ILE A 8 8.14 -5.34 14.12
CA ILE A 8 7.57 -6.26 13.12
C ILE A 8 8.04 -7.67 13.46
N LYS A 9 7.11 -8.59 13.61
CA LYS A 9 7.43 -10.02 13.78
C LYS A 9 7.74 -10.63 12.42
N VAL A 10 8.86 -11.33 12.35
CA VAL A 10 9.28 -12.15 11.20
C VAL A 10 9.68 -13.53 11.70
N ASP A 11 9.69 -14.53 10.83
CA ASP A 11 10.22 -15.84 11.18
C ASP A 11 11.76 -15.80 11.33
N VAL A 12 12.31 -16.84 11.96
CA VAL A 12 13.74 -16.93 12.28
C VAL A 12 14.61 -16.98 11.02
N GLY A 13 14.16 -17.63 9.95
CA GLY A 13 14.91 -17.71 8.69
C GLY A 13 14.99 -16.34 8.01
N THR A 14 13.87 -15.61 7.99
CA THR A 14 13.84 -14.24 7.47
C THR A 14 14.73 -13.28 8.29
N ASP A 15 14.74 -13.36 9.62
CA ASP A 15 15.66 -12.53 10.43
C ASP A 15 17.14 -12.84 10.13
N GLN A 16 17.51 -14.09 9.88
CA GLN A 16 18.87 -14.45 9.48
C GLN A 16 19.24 -13.84 8.12
N LEU A 17 18.34 -13.90 7.14
CA LEU A 17 18.55 -13.29 5.83
C LEU A 17 18.71 -11.76 5.95
N ILE A 18 17.85 -11.10 6.73
CA ILE A 18 17.96 -9.66 7.03
C ILE A 18 19.30 -9.36 7.69
N SER A 19 19.74 -10.20 8.64
CA SER A 19 21.03 -10.04 9.34
C SER A 19 22.21 -10.08 8.37
N HIS A 20 22.26 -11.09 7.50
CA HIS A 20 23.33 -11.23 6.53
C HIS A 20 23.34 -10.07 5.54
N ALA A 21 22.18 -9.72 4.98
CA ALA A 21 22.07 -8.62 4.03
C ALA A 21 22.49 -7.28 4.66
N ALA A 22 22.00 -6.98 5.86
CA ALA A 22 22.36 -5.77 6.60
C ALA A 22 23.88 -5.69 6.85
N HIS A 23 24.49 -6.81 7.27
CA HIS A 23 25.93 -6.92 7.47
C HIS A 23 26.71 -6.63 6.18
N PHE A 24 26.39 -7.33 5.08
CA PHE A 24 27.09 -7.17 3.81
C PHE A 24 26.93 -5.77 3.20
N LEU A 25 25.78 -5.13 3.41
CA LEU A 25 25.48 -3.81 2.88
C LEU A 25 25.95 -2.68 3.81
N GLY A 26 26.49 -2.99 4.99
CA GLY A 26 26.88 -2.00 5.99
C GLY A 26 25.71 -1.13 6.48
N LYS A 27 24.49 -1.66 6.47
CA LYS A 27 23.27 -0.97 6.88
C LYS A 27 22.73 -1.55 8.18
N ALA A 28 22.00 -0.75 8.96
CA ALA A 28 21.23 -1.30 10.07
C ALA A 28 20.05 -2.13 9.53
N LYS A 29 19.70 -3.22 10.23
CA LYS A 29 18.55 -4.07 9.86
C LYS A 29 17.27 -3.26 9.62
N LYS A 30 17.00 -2.28 10.49
CA LYS A 30 15.80 -1.41 10.38
C LYS A 30 15.76 -0.61 9.09
N ASP A 31 16.90 -0.11 8.63
CA ASP A 31 16.98 0.76 7.44
C ASP A 31 16.90 -0.09 6.17
N LEU A 32 17.45 -1.31 6.21
CA LEU A 32 17.26 -2.30 5.15
C LEU A 32 15.80 -2.71 5.01
N VAL A 33 15.13 -3.05 6.12
CA VAL A 33 13.72 -3.45 6.11
C VAL A 33 12.81 -2.30 5.66
N ASP A 34 13.03 -1.07 6.16
CA ASP A 34 12.24 0.09 5.74
C ASP A 34 12.34 0.34 4.23
N ALA A 35 13.57 0.30 3.67
CA ALA A 35 13.78 0.47 2.23
C ALA A 35 13.14 -0.68 1.43
N ALA A 36 13.35 -1.93 1.84
CA ALA A 36 12.83 -3.10 1.14
C ALA A 36 11.30 -3.13 1.12
N VAL A 37 10.64 -2.77 2.23
CA VAL A 37 9.18 -2.72 2.30
C VAL A 37 8.62 -1.63 1.39
N ARG A 38 9.24 -0.45 1.35
CA ARG A 38 8.83 0.64 0.45
C ARG A 38 8.97 0.24 -1.02
N GLU A 39 10.09 -0.38 -1.38
CA GLU A 39 10.32 -0.87 -2.74
C GLU A 39 9.32 -1.96 -3.13
N TYR A 40 9.06 -2.90 -2.23
CA TYR A 40 8.08 -3.97 -2.46
C TYR A 40 6.68 -3.42 -2.69
N ILE A 41 6.24 -2.45 -1.89
CA ILE A 41 4.93 -1.80 -2.06
C ILE A 41 4.85 -1.05 -3.39
N GLU A 42 5.87 -0.28 -3.76
CA GLU A 42 5.85 0.47 -5.02
C GLU A 42 5.83 -0.48 -6.23
N ALA A 43 6.61 -1.56 -6.19
CA ALA A 43 6.64 -2.57 -7.25
C ALA A 43 5.28 -3.29 -7.44
N HIS A 44 4.49 -3.43 -6.37
CA HIS A 44 3.17 -4.10 -6.39
C HIS A 44 2.00 -3.12 -6.34
N ARG A 45 2.25 -1.82 -6.56
CA ARG A 45 1.23 -0.78 -6.38
C ARG A 45 0.00 -0.99 -7.26
N ALA A 46 0.18 -1.49 -8.48
CA ALA A 46 -0.93 -1.81 -9.37
C ALA A 46 -1.82 -2.91 -8.81
N GLU A 47 -1.24 -4.03 -8.36
CA GLU A 47 -1.97 -5.16 -7.77
C GLU A 47 -2.69 -4.75 -6.49
N ILE A 48 -2.03 -3.97 -5.63
CA ILE A 48 -2.62 -3.44 -4.40
C ILE A 48 -3.84 -2.57 -4.74
N ASN A 49 -3.71 -1.66 -5.70
CA ASN A 49 -4.81 -0.80 -6.13
C ASN A 49 -5.98 -1.60 -6.71
N ASP A 50 -5.71 -2.66 -7.47
CA ASP A 50 -6.74 -3.52 -8.03
C ASP A 50 -7.46 -4.32 -6.93
N GLY A 51 -6.70 -4.83 -5.94
CA GLY A 51 -7.26 -5.46 -4.74
C GLY A 51 -8.15 -4.52 -3.92
N ILE A 52 -7.72 -3.27 -3.75
CA ILE A 52 -8.51 -2.22 -3.06
C ILE A 52 -9.81 -1.95 -3.82
N LYS A 53 -9.75 -1.74 -5.15
CA LYS A 53 -10.95 -1.55 -5.97
C LYS A 53 -11.91 -2.73 -5.88
N ALA A 54 -11.40 -3.95 -5.92
CA ALA A 54 -12.21 -5.17 -5.79
C ALA A 54 -12.82 -5.34 -4.39
N ALA A 55 -12.12 -4.91 -3.34
CA ALA A 55 -12.66 -4.89 -1.98
C ALA A 55 -13.76 -3.82 -1.81
N LEU A 56 -13.55 -2.63 -2.37
CA LEU A 56 -14.51 -1.53 -2.31
C LEU A 56 -15.78 -1.80 -3.12
N SER A 57 -15.65 -2.37 -4.32
CA SER A 57 -16.81 -2.81 -5.12
C SER A 57 -17.65 -3.87 -4.42
N ARG A 58 -17.06 -4.65 -3.50
CA ARG A 58 -17.79 -5.60 -2.65
C ARG A 58 -18.45 -4.94 -1.43
N LEU A 59 -17.95 -3.80 -0.97
CA LEU A 59 -18.43 -3.15 0.26
C LEU A 59 -19.61 -2.20 0.01
N ASP A 60 -19.63 -1.48 -1.12
CA ASP A 60 -20.75 -0.59 -1.48
C ASP A 60 -21.37 -0.81 -2.86
N GLY A 61 -20.78 -1.68 -3.70
CA GLY A 61 -21.34 -2.03 -5.02
C GLY A 61 -21.18 -0.96 -6.11
N SER A 62 -20.57 0.19 -5.82
CA SER A 62 -20.50 1.33 -6.74
C SER A 62 -19.06 1.72 -7.10
N SER A 63 -18.83 1.96 -8.38
CA SER A 63 -17.53 2.45 -8.88
C SER A 63 -17.18 3.84 -8.34
N ALA A 64 -18.17 4.62 -7.88
CA ALA A 64 -18.00 6.00 -7.45
C ALA A 64 -17.19 6.11 -6.14
N SER A 65 -17.47 5.27 -5.15
CA SER A 65 -16.71 5.26 -3.89
C SER A 65 -15.26 4.82 -4.08
N ALA A 66 -15.01 3.88 -5.01
CA ALA A 66 -13.65 3.44 -5.34
C ALA A 66 -12.83 4.57 -5.98
N VAL A 67 -13.45 5.36 -6.88
CA VAL A 67 -12.81 6.53 -7.48
C VAL A 67 -12.57 7.62 -6.44
N SER A 68 -13.52 7.85 -5.54
CA SER A 68 -13.39 8.85 -4.47
C SER A 68 -12.17 8.60 -3.57
N LEU A 69 -12.00 7.36 -3.11
CA LEU A 69 -10.86 6.98 -2.26
C LEU A 69 -9.49 7.06 -2.98
N LEU A 70 -9.46 6.79 -4.28
CA LEU A 70 -8.22 6.85 -5.07
C LEU A 70 -7.79 8.26 -5.45
N THR A 71 -8.74 9.18 -5.53
CA THR A 71 -8.53 10.57 -5.98
C THR A 71 -8.56 11.58 -4.84
N ASP A 72 -8.96 11.15 -3.64
CA ASP A 72 -9.27 12.00 -2.48
C ASP A 72 -10.36 13.05 -2.77
N VAL A 73 -11.14 12.83 -3.83
CA VAL A 73 -12.29 13.65 -4.21
C VAL A 73 -13.54 13.00 -3.64
N PRO A 74 -14.37 13.69 -2.87
CA PRO A 74 -15.57 13.08 -2.29
C PRO A 74 -16.59 12.70 -3.37
N VAL A 75 -17.37 11.63 -3.11
CA VAL A 75 -18.27 11.00 -4.10
C VAL A 75 -19.28 11.99 -4.70
N ASP A 76 -19.75 12.95 -3.91
CA ASP A 76 -20.69 14.01 -4.31
C ASP A 76 -20.06 15.03 -5.27
N GLN A 77 -18.75 15.23 -5.24
CA GLN A 77 -18.03 16.08 -6.19
C GLN A 77 -17.66 15.36 -7.48
N LEU A 78 -17.71 14.02 -7.55
CA LEU A 78 -17.38 13.29 -8.78
C LEU A 78 -18.33 13.64 -9.93
N ASP A 79 -19.58 14.00 -9.64
CA ASP A 79 -20.55 14.47 -10.63
C ASP A 79 -20.17 15.83 -11.25
N GLU A 80 -19.44 16.67 -10.51
CA GLU A 80 -18.92 17.95 -11.01
C GLU A 80 -17.76 17.76 -12.00
N TYR A 81 -17.04 16.64 -11.90
CA TYR A 81 -15.93 16.26 -12.78
C TYR A 81 -16.37 15.40 -13.98
N GLY A 82 -17.68 15.30 -14.24
CA GLY A 82 -18.24 14.57 -15.37
C GLY A 82 -18.96 13.28 -15.00
N GLY A 83 -19.04 12.92 -13.72
CA GLY A 83 -19.80 11.79 -13.20
C GLY A 83 -19.23 10.42 -13.59
N MET A 84 -19.88 9.35 -13.12
CA MET A 84 -19.48 7.98 -13.42
C MET A 84 -20.21 7.42 -14.64
N PRO A 85 -19.55 6.60 -15.49
CA PRO A 85 -20.22 5.91 -16.59
C PRO A 85 -21.35 5.03 -16.02
N LYS A 86 -22.53 5.08 -16.66
CA LYS A 86 -23.65 4.22 -16.28
C LYS A 86 -23.25 2.76 -16.45
N ALA A 87 -23.37 1.99 -15.36
CA ALA A 87 -23.19 0.54 -15.40
C ALA A 87 -24.19 -0.03 -16.43
N GLY A 88 -23.67 -0.65 -17.48
CA GLY A 88 -24.43 -1.44 -18.43
C GLY A 88 -24.77 -2.81 -17.88
#